data_AF-A0A939NKL6-F1
#
_entry.id   AF-A0A939NKL6-F1
#
_cell.length_a   1.000
_cell.length_b   1.000
_cell.length_c   1.000
_cell.angle_alpha   90.00
_cell.angle_beta   90.00
_cell.angle_gamma   90.00
#
_symmetry.space_group_name_H-M   'P 1'
#
loop_
_entity.id
_entity.type
_entity.pdbx_description
1 polymer ?
#
loop_
_entity_poly.entity_id
_entity_poly.type
_entity_poly.pdbx_seq_one_letter_code
_entity_poly.pdbx_strand_id
1 'polypeptide(L)'
;MGITKIVDWDWEFSVFVSLCLIKIKRENIDPRYIQLVLQSELVKHQIKARSKTGTITNLHLEEIREFLIPIPQIKEQIQIVEIIERAHSAEVAAEEKCELSRLITRKIFGRLMEGA
;
A
#
# COMPACT_ATOMS: atom_id res chain seq x y z
N MET A 1 -7.04 6.23 -6.56
CA MET A 1 -7.15 4.76 -6.33
C MET A 1 -7.41 4.53 -4.86
N GLY A 2 -8.17 3.50 -4.50
CA GLY A 2 -8.47 3.19 -3.10
C GLY A 2 -7.23 2.73 -2.34
N ILE A 3 -7.23 2.94 -1.02
CA ILE A 3 -6.21 2.42 -0.10
C ILE A 3 -6.66 1.05 0.39
N THR A 4 -5.82 0.04 0.27
CA THR A 4 -6.08 -1.30 0.82
C THR A 4 -5.49 -1.41 2.22
N LYS A 5 -6.32 -1.81 3.19
CA LYS A 5 -5.90 -2.04 4.56
C LYS A 5 -6.40 -3.39 5.06
N ILE A 6 -5.53 -4.11 5.75
CA ILE A 6 -5.89 -5.32 6.48
C ILE A 6 -6.57 -4.88 7.77
N VAL A 7 -7.74 -5.45 8.05
CA VAL A 7 -8.45 -5.30 9.31
C VAL A 7 -7.95 -6.40 10.25
N ASP A 8 -7.18 -6.01 11.25
CA ASP A 8 -6.53 -6.87 12.25
C ASP A 8 -7.01 -6.58 13.68
N TRP A 9 -8.19 -5.96 13.80
CA TRP A 9 -8.78 -5.56 15.07
C TRP A 9 -10.21 -6.09 15.25
N ASP A 10 -10.63 -6.15 16.52
CA ASP A 10 -11.94 -6.70 16.94
C ASP A 10 -12.95 -5.63 17.39
N TRP A 11 -12.60 -4.34 17.37
CA TRP A 11 -13.53 -3.28 17.73
C TRP A 11 -14.55 -3.01 16.60
N GLU A 12 -15.76 -2.65 17.01
CA GLU A 12 -16.83 -2.29 16.08
C GLU A 12 -16.57 -0.94 15.44
N PHE A 13 -16.80 -0.85 14.14
CA PHE A 13 -16.68 0.38 13.39
C PHE A 13 -17.72 0.49 12.30
N SER A 14 -18.11 1.72 12.01
CA SER A 14 -18.92 2.03 10.84
C SER A 14 -18.02 2.68 9.81
N VAL A 15 -18.23 2.33 8.54
CA VAL A 15 -17.53 2.98 7.44
C VAL A 15 -18.52 3.82 6.66
N PHE A 16 -18.17 5.08 6.48
CA PHE A 16 -18.86 6.04 5.64
C PHE A 16 -18.04 6.22 4.38
N VAL A 17 -18.60 5.92 3.19
CA VAL A 17 -18.08 6.05 1.79
C VAL A 17 -17.94 4.72 1.03
N SER A 18 -17.57 4.81 -0.26
CA SER A 18 -17.34 3.69 -1.17
C SER A 18 -16.15 2.82 -0.75
N LEU A 19 -16.43 1.66 -0.14
CA LEU A 19 -15.45 0.63 0.20
C LEU A 19 -15.85 -0.74 -0.36
N CYS A 20 -14.88 -1.64 -0.46
CA CYS A 20 -15.12 -3.05 -0.75
C CYS A 20 -14.48 -3.91 0.35
N LEU A 21 -15.26 -4.84 0.92
CA LEU A 21 -14.75 -5.84 1.86
C LEU A 21 -14.36 -7.11 1.09
N ILE A 22 -13.07 -7.43 1.11
CA ILE A 22 -12.54 -8.66 0.52
C ILE A 22 -12.29 -9.67 1.64
N LYS A 23 -13.08 -10.76 1.65
CA LYS A 23 -12.90 -11.87 2.59
C LYS A 23 -12.03 -12.96 1.96
N ILE A 24 -10.92 -13.28 2.60
CA ILE A 24 -9.92 -14.23 2.11
C ILE A 24 -10.03 -15.53 2.93
N LYS A 25 -9.99 -16.69 2.25
CA LYS A 25 -9.82 -17.99 2.91
C LYS A 25 -8.36 -18.15 3.33
N ARG A 26 -8.09 -18.06 4.63
CA ARG A 26 -6.72 -18.01 5.20
C ARG A 26 -5.96 -19.34 5.17
N GLU A 27 -6.55 -20.41 4.64
CA GLU A 27 -5.93 -21.74 4.59
C GLU A 27 -4.64 -21.75 3.75
N ASN A 28 -4.63 -21.04 2.61
CA ASN A 28 -3.52 -21.08 1.66
C ASN A 28 -3.12 -19.68 1.14
N ILE A 29 -3.59 -18.62 1.78
CA ILE A 29 -3.40 -17.25 1.32
C ILE A 29 -2.97 -16.37 2.50
N ASP A 30 -1.80 -15.73 2.36
CA ASP A 30 -1.35 -14.69 3.28
C ASP A 30 -2.10 -13.37 2.94
N PRO A 31 -2.85 -12.78 3.88
CA PRO A 31 -3.54 -11.51 3.66
C PRO A 31 -2.61 -10.36 3.25
N ARG A 32 -1.36 -10.35 3.74
CA ARG A 32 -0.34 -9.34 3.39
C ARG A 32 0.03 -9.44 1.92
N TYR A 33 0.13 -10.66 1.41
CA TYR A 33 0.39 -10.89 -0.01
C TYR A 33 -0.73 -10.30 -0.88
N ILE A 34 -2.00 -10.55 -0.52
CA ILE A 34 -3.14 -9.97 -1.24
C ILE A 34 -3.14 -8.44 -1.19
N GLN A 35 -2.82 -7.85 -0.03
CA GLN A 35 -2.68 -6.39 0.09
C GLN A 35 -1.64 -5.86 -0.91
N LEU A 36 -0.46 -6.48 -0.98
CA LEU A 36 0.60 -6.09 -1.91
C LEU A 36 0.17 -6.24 -3.38
N VAL A 37 -0.50 -7.34 -3.74
CA VAL A 37 -0.96 -7.54 -5.12
C VAL A 37 -2.03 -6.52 -5.51
N LEU A 38 -2.98 -6.21 -4.62
CA LEU A 38 -3.99 -5.18 -4.87
C LEU A 38 -3.39 -3.79 -5.08
N GLN A 39 -2.22 -3.52 -4.49
CA GLN A 39 -1.46 -2.28 -4.66
C GLN A 39 -0.45 -2.33 -5.82
N SER A 40 -0.26 -3.48 -6.44
CA SER A 40 0.71 -3.68 -7.52
C SER A 40 0.26 -3.09 -8.85
N GLU A 41 1.21 -2.83 -9.76
CA GLU A 41 0.91 -2.36 -11.12
C GLU A 41 0.04 -3.34 -11.91
N LEU A 42 0.07 -4.64 -11.59
CA LEU A 42 -0.79 -5.65 -12.22
C LEU A 42 -2.27 -5.29 -12.03
N VAL A 43 -2.69 -5.02 -10.79
CA VAL A 43 -4.08 -4.67 -10.50
C VAL A 43 -4.40 -3.26 -10.98
N LYS A 44 -3.44 -2.32 -10.88
CA LYS A 44 -3.65 -0.97 -11.41
C LYS A 44 -3.89 -0.96 -12.91
N HIS A 45 -3.18 -1.78 -13.69
CA HIS A 45 -3.42 -1.93 -15.12
C HIS A 45 -4.78 -2.55 -15.40
N GLN A 46 -5.16 -3.57 -14.64
CA GLN A 46 -6.48 -4.19 -14.74
C GLN A 46 -7.62 -3.22 -14.45
N ILE A 47 -7.44 -2.30 -13.50
CA ILE A 47 -8.39 -1.22 -13.23
C ILE A 47 -8.43 -0.24 -14.40
N LYS A 48 -7.27 0.28 -14.81
CA LYS A 48 -7.16 1.26 -15.91
C LYS A 48 -7.76 0.73 -17.23
N ALA A 49 -7.60 -0.55 -17.53
CA ALA A 49 -8.14 -1.19 -18.72
C ALA A 49 -9.68 -1.28 -18.70
N ARG A 50 -10.29 -1.35 -17.51
CA ARG A 50 -11.75 -1.41 -17.31
C ARG A 50 -12.38 -0.02 -17.17
N SER A 51 -11.60 0.98 -16.76
CA SER A 51 -12.00 2.38 -16.73
C SER A 51 -12.19 2.95 -18.14
N LYS A 52 -13.46 3.08 -18.58
CA LYS A 52 -13.79 3.85 -19.79
C LYS A 52 -13.41 5.33 -19.62
N THR A 53 -12.80 5.88 -20.66
CA THR A 53 -12.28 7.25 -20.86
C THR A 53 -12.96 8.33 -20.00
N GLY A 54 -12.19 8.96 -19.10
CA GLY A 54 -12.44 10.33 -18.62
C GLY A 54 -13.42 10.54 -17.45
N THR A 55 -14.05 9.50 -16.90
CA THR A 55 -14.92 9.63 -15.71
C THR A 55 -14.29 8.96 -14.51
N ILE A 56 -14.39 9.58 -13.33
CA ILE A 56 -14.02 8.97 -12.03
C ILE A 56 -14.72 7.61 -11.96
N THR A 57 -13.98 6.54 -12.17
CA THR A 57 -14.54 5.21 -12.26
C THR A 57 -14.70 4.68 -10.85
N ASN A 58 -15.94 4.62 -10.37
CA ASN A 58 -16.25 3.79 -9.23
C ASN A 58 -16.06 2.33 -9.65
N LEU A 59 -15.14 1.63 -9.01
CA LEU A 59 -14.96 0.20 -9.23
C LEU A 59 -16.16 -0.55 -8.67
N HIS A 60 -16.87 -1.25 -9.54
CA HIS A 60 -17.98 -2.10 -9.14
C HIS A 60 -17.46 -3.42 -8.56
N LEU A 61 -18.21 -4.02 -7.63
CA LEU A 61 -17.82 -5.29 -6.99
C LEU A 61 -17.64 -6.43 -8.00
N GLU A 62 -18.39 -6.40 -9.10
CA GLU A 62 -18.29 -7.36 -10.20
C GLU A 62 -16.91 -7.29 -10.88
N GLU A 63 -16.42 -6.08 -11.16
CA GLU A 63 -15.11 -5.88 -11.79
C GLU A 63 -13.96 -6.32 -10.87
N ILE A 64 -14.10 -6.10 -9.56
CA ILE A 64 -13.09 -6.51 -8.56
C ILE A 64 -13.01 -8.04 -8.48
N ARG A 65 -14.13 -8.76 -8.64
CA ARG A 65 -14.17 -10.23 -8.65
C ARG A 65 -13.47 -10.84 -9.86
N GLU A 66 -13.33 -10.08 -10.95
CA GLU A 66 -12.66 -10.50 -12.17
C GLU A 66 -11.16 -10.19 -12.20
N PHE A 67 -10.60 -9.63 -11.12
CA PHE A 67 -9.16 -9.39 -11.06
C PHE A 67 -8.39 -10.70 -11.08
N LEU A 68 -7.50 -10.80 -12.06
CA LEU A 68 -6.54 -11.90 -12.16
C LEU A 68 -5.42 -11.64 -11.17
N ILE A 69 -5.37 -12.47 -10.12
CA ILE A 69 -4.39 -12.42 -9.03
C ILE A 69 -3.58 -13.71 -9.08
N PRO A 70 -2.25 -13.67 -9.25
CA PRO A 70 -1.41 -14.86 -9.13
C PRO A 70 -1.42 -15.33 -7.66
N ILE A 71 -1.65 -16.62 -7.43
CA ILE A 71 -1.62 -17.21 -6.08
C ILE A 71 -0.52 -18.29 -6.06
N PRO A 72 0.74 -17.92 -5.75
CA PRO A 72 1.83 -18.87 -5.59
C PRO A 72 1.67 -19.70 -4.30
N GLN A 73 2.58 -20.62 -4.02
CA GLN A 73 2.51 -21.40 -2.78
C GLN A 73 2.67 -20.48 -1.55
N ILE A 74 2.04 -20.83 -0.42
CA ILE A 74 2.02 -19.98 0.79
C ILE A 74 3.43 -19.55 1.24
N LYS A 75 4.42 -20.44 1.10
CA LYS A 75 5.82 -20.14 1.41
C LYS A 75 6.39 -19.03 0.53
N GLU A 76 6.10 -19.07 -0.77
CA GLU A 76 6.53 -18.05 -1.73
C GLU A 76 5.81 -16.72 -1.47
N GLN A 77 4.52 -16.76 -1.12
CA GLN A 77 3.76 -15.57 -0.73
C GLN A 77 4.43 -14.85 0.45
N ILE A 78 4.79 -15.60 1.51
CA ILE A 78 5.47 -15.06 2.69
C ILE A 78 6.83 -14.46 2.31
N GLN A 79 7.63 -15.15 1.49
CA GLN A 79 8.93 -14.65 1.05
C GLN A 79 8.81 -13.34 0.27
N ILE A 80 7.82 -13.23 -0.62
CA ILE A 80 7.53 -12.00 -1.38
C ILE A 80 7.18 -10.86 -0.42
N VAL A 81 6.31 -11.11 0.56
CA VAL A 81 5.93 -10.13 1.59
C VAL A 81 7.17 -9.64 2.33
N GLU A 82 8.00 -10.54 2.85
CA GLU A 82 9.19 -10.20 3.61
C GLU A 82 10.23 -9.39 2.80
N ILE A 83 10.38 -9.67 1.51
CA ILE A 83 11.28 -8.89 0.65
C ILE A 83 10.77 -7.47 0.49
N ILE A 84 9.47 -7.31 0.20
CA ILE A 84 8.88 -6.00 -0.05
C ILE A 84 8.81 -5.17 1.24
N GLU A 85 8.43 -5.77 2.38
CA GLU A 85 8.41 -5.10 3.67
C GLU A 85 9.80 -4.63 4.09
N ARG A 86 10.84 -5.45 3.87
CA ARG A 86 12.23 -5.04 4.13
C ARG A 86 12.64 -3.86 3.26
N ALA A 87 12.36 -3.90 1.97
CA ALA A 87 12.67 -2.80 1.06
C ALA A 87 11.97 -1.50 1.47
N HIS A 88 10.67 -1.58 1.80
CA HIS A 88 9.89 -0.44 2.23
C HIS A 88 10.38 0.13 3.57
N SER A 89 10.71 -0.71 4.54
CA SER A 89 11.26 -0.25 5.82
C SER A 89 12.60 0.47 5.66
N ALA A 90 13.44 0.02 4.73
CA ALA A 90 14.72 0.66 4.44
C ALA A 90 14.54 2.02 3.75
N GLU A 91 13.54 2.13 2.86
CA GLU A 91 13.14 3.39 2.22
C GLU A 91 12.67 4.41 3.25
N VAL A 92 11.73 4.05 4.12
CA VAL A 92 11.22 4.92 5.19
C VAL A 92 12.35 5.40 6.11
N ALA A 93 13.22 4.49 6.56
CA ALA A 93 14.35 4.85 7.41
C ALA A 93 15.34 5.79 6.70
N ALA A 94 15.53 5.65 5.39
CA ALA A 94 16.38 6.54 4.60
C ALA A 94 15.75 7.93 4.46
N GLU A 95 14.43 8.02 4.27
CA GLU A 95 13.70 9.29 4.19
C GLU A 95 13.77 10.07 5.50
N GLU A 96 13.50 9.42 6.64
CA GLU A 96 13.59 10.02 7.98
C GLU A 96 14.99 10.57 8.26
N LYS A 97 16.04 9.80 7.92
CA LYS A 97 17.42 10.23 8.06
C LYS A 97 17.74 11.46 7.20
N CYS A 98 17.22 11.47 5.97
CA CYS A 98 17.43 12.56 5.03
C CYS A 98 16.73 13.85 5.50
N GLU A 99 15.52 13.73 6.05
CA GLU A 99 14.77 14.83 6.64
C GLU A 99 15.47 15.42 7.87
N LEU A 100 15.92 14.56 8.80
CA LEU A 100 16.69 14.99 9.97
C LEU A 100 17.99 15.71 9.55
N SER A 101 18.71 15.16 8.58
CA SER A 101 19.92 15.80 8.05
C SER A 101 19.62 17.20 7.50
N ARG A 102 18.54 17.37 6.72
CA ARG A 102 18.13 18.69 6.20
C ARG A 102 17.79 19.66 7.32
N LEU A 103 17.07 19.20 8.35
CA LEU A 103 16.68 20.04 9.49
C LEU A 103 17.91 20.53 10.27
N ILE A 104 18.87 19.63 10.52
CA ILE A 104 20.13 19.96 11.20
C ILE A 104 20.93 20.98 10.39
N THR A 105 21.13 20.74 9.09
CA THR A 105 21.83 21.68 8.20
C THR A 105 21.18 23.07 8.23
N ARG A 106 19.85 23.14 8.15
CA ARG A 106 19.10 24.40 8.21
C ARG A 106 19.30 25.13 9.55
N LYS A 107 19.24 24.42 10.67
CA LYS A 107 19.42 25.00 12.02
C LYS A 107 20.84 25.49 12.26
N ILE A 108 21.85 24.72 11.85
CA ILE A 108 23.26 25.11 11.98
C ILE A 108 23.52 26.37 11.15
N PHE A 109 23.07 26.38 9.89
CA PHE A 109 23.23 27.54 9.02
C PHE A 109 22.55 28.79 9.59
N GLY A 110 21.33 28.67 10.11
CA GLY A 110 20.62 29.79 10.77
C GLY A 110 21.41 30.38 11.94
N ARG A 111 21.94 29.53 12.83
CA ARG A 111 22.75 29.98 13.98
C ARG A 111 24.06 30.66 13.58
N LEU A 112 24.70 30.21 12.51
CA LEU A 112 25.93 30.82 12.00
C LEU A 112 25.69 32.23 11.43
N MET A 113 24.51 32.47 10.85
CA MET A 113 24.14 33.77 10.28
C MET A 113 23.64 34.77 11.33
N GLU A 114 23.08 34.30 12.45
CA GLU A 114 22.67 35.16 13.58
C GLU A 114 23.84 35.61 14.47
N GLY A 115 24.99 34.93 14.38
CA GLY A 115 26.20 35.22 15.16
C GLY A 115 27.26 36.05 14.43
N ALA A 116 26.94 36.63 13.27
CA ALA A 116 27.83 37.46 12.43
C ALA A 116 27.35 38.92 12.35
#